data_AF-A0A7S2V3Z4-F1
#
_entry.id   AF-A0A7S2V3Z4-F1
#
_cell.length_a   1.000
_cell.length_b   1.000
_cell.length_c   1.000
_cell.angle_alpha   90.00
_cell.angle_beta   90.00
_cell.angle_gamma   90.00
#
_symmetry.space_group_name_H-M   'P 1'
#
loop_
_entity.id
_entity.type
_entity.pdbx_description
1 polymer ?
#
loop_
_entity_poly.entity_id
_entity_poly.type
_entity_poly.pdbx_seq_one_letter_code
_entity_poly.pdbx_strand_id
1 'polypeptide(L)'
;DDEEADEDASNAGSADEGSAKKKKKDKKKKEKISEALSAVTFLGGVKFKSFEESKANAAADEMSSFGEVKGEKILAQQPTKWVHYNMRQMTRNYPKGSRVDSSNYNPVPHWNVGSQ
;
A
#
# COMPACT_ATOMS: atom_id res chain seq x y z
N ASP A 1 18.71 -11.83 4.14
CA ASP A 1 17.95 -12.36 2.99
C ASP A 1 16.46 -12.29 3.27
N ASP A 2 15.91 -11.08 3.21
CA ASP A 2 14.47 -10.82 3.20
C ASP A 2 14.15 -10.18 1.84
N GLU A 3 13.91 -11.04 0.84
CA GLU A 3 13.25 -10.65 -0.40
C GLU A 3 11.73 -10.64 -0.17
N GLU A 4 11.18 -9.52 0.28
CA GLU A 4 9.76 -9.24 0.07
C GLU A 4 9.63 -8.60 -1.31
N ALA A 5 9.59 -9.47 -2.32
CA ALA A 5 9.31 -9.11 -3.70
C ALA A 5 7.86 -8.61 -3.82
N ASP A 6 7.71 -7.35 -4.20
CA ASP A 6 6.45 -6.77 -4.69
C ASP A 6 6.03 -7.51 -5.99
N GLU A 7 5.27 -8.59 -5.84
CA GLU A 7 4.58 -9.24 -6.95
C GLU A 7 3.24 -8.55 -7.22
N ASP A 8 3.22 -7.65 -8.21
CA ASP A 8 2.00 -7.40 -8.99
C ASP A 8 2.38 -7.20 -10.47
N ALA A 9 2.69 -8.31 -11.13
CA ALA A 9 2.78 -8.39 -12.58
C ALA A 9 1.48 -8.98 -13.13
N SER A 10 0.57 -8.10 -13.55
CA SER A 10 -0.57 -8.45 -14.37
C SER A 10 -0.09 -9.06 -15.70
N ASN A 11 -0.37 -10.33 -15.96
CA ASN A 11 -0.24 -10.90 -17.30
C ASN A 11 -1.54 -11.60 -17.73
N ALA A 12 -2.05 -11.14 -18.87
CA ALA A 12 -3.19 -11.69 -19.58
C ALA A 12 -2.72 -12.81 -20.52
N GLY A 13 -3.45 -13.92 -20.61
CA GLY A 13 -3.30 -14.86 -21.73
C GLY A 13 -3.62 -16.33 -21.46
N SER A 14 -4.79 -16.73 -21.97
CA SER A 14 -5.15 -18.04 -22.55
C SER A 14 -5.45 -19.25 -21.64
N ALA A 15 -6.47 -19.97 -22.11
CA ALA A 15 -7.20 -21.09 -21.50
C ALA A 15 -6.43 -22.42 -21.48
N ASP A 16 -6.76 -23.27 -20.49
CA ASP A 16 -6.90 -24.73 -20.65
C ASP A 16 -7.64 -25.34 -19.43
N GLU A 17 -8.56 -26.27 -19.70
CA GLU A 17 -9.40 -26.98 -18.73
C GLU A 17 -8.60 -28.00 -17.91
N GLY A 18 -8.87 -28.11 -16.60
CA GLY A 18 -8.34 -29.21 -15.79
C GLY A 18 -8.83 -29.21 -14.35
N SER A 19 -9.86 -30.01 -14.06
CA SER A 19 -10.42 -30.17 -12.72
C SER A 19 -9.47 -30.92 -11.77
N ALA A 20 -9.11 -30.33 -10.63
CA ALA A 20 -8.60 -31.08 -9.47
C ALA A 20 -8.88 -30.35 -8.15
N LYS A 21 -9.80 -30.91 -7.34
CA LYS A 21 -10.13 -30.45 -5.98
C LYS A 21 -8.88 -30.43 -5.09
N LYS A 22 -8.44 -29.25 -4.65
CA LYS A 22 -7.34 -29.09 -3.66
C LYS A 22 -7.90 -28.79 -2.27
N LYS A 23 -7.64 -29.69 -1.33
CA LYS A 23 -8.00 -29.62 0.10
C LYS A 23 -7.55 -28.28 0.70
N LYS A 24 -8.46 -27.55 1.35
CA LYS A 24 -8.14 -26.36 2.16
C LYS A 24 -7.30 -26.80 3.35
N LYS A 25 -6.02 -26.41 3.35
CA LYS A 25 -5.15 -26.52 4.52
C LYS A 25 -5.36 -25.23 5.33
N ASP A 26 -5.96 -25.35 6.52
CA ASP A 26 -6.16 -24.23 7.43
C ASP A 26 -4.81 -23.62 7.81
N LYS A 27 -4.44 -22.54 7.12
CA LYS A 27 -3.22 -21.79 7.38
C LYS A 27 -3.49 -20.97 8.65
N LYS A 28 -2.98 -21.46 9.79
CA LYS A 28 -2.97 -20.75 11.08
C LYS A 28 -2.58 -19.29 10.82
N LYS A 29 -3.45 -18.34 11.18
CA LYS A 29 -3.14 -16.90 11.07
C LYS A 29 -1.89 -16.66 11.91
N LYS A 30 -0.75 -16.35 11.27
CA LYS A 30 0.40 -15.77 11.98
C LYS A 30 -0.13 -14.52 12.68
N GLU A 31 0.04 -14.42 13.99
CA GLU A 31 -0.11 -13.13 14.68
C GLU A 31 0.93 -12.20 14.08
N LYS A 32 0.46 -11.08 13.52
CA LYS A 32 1.24 -10.29 12.55
C LYS A 32 2.02 -9.13 13.19
N ILE A 33 1.80 -8.79 14.45
CA ILE A 33 2.53 -7.73 15.17
C ILE A 33 2.58 -8.13 16.66
N SER A 34 3.73 -7.93 17.31
CA SER A 34 3.90 -8.14 18.76
C SER A 34 3.16 -7.06 19.55
N GLU A 35 2.49 -7.45 20.65
CA GLU A 35 1.82 -6.51 21.56
C GLU A 35 2.77 -5.41 22.07
N ALA A 36 4.00 -5.78 22.43
CA ALA A 36 5.01 -4.84 22.90
C ALA A 36 5.36 -3.77 21.83
N LEU A 37 5.39 -4.15 20.55
CA LEU A 37 5.64 -3.20 19.46
C LEU A 37 4.41 -2.34 19.18
N SER A 38 3.22 -2.93 19.26
CA SER A 38 1.96 -2.19 19.09
C SER A 38 1.77 -1.13 20.17
N ALA A 39 2.17 -1.42 21.42
CA ALA A 39 2.06 -0.51 22.54
C ALA A 39 2.93 0.75 22.41
N VAL A 40 3.99 0.70 21.58
CA VAL A 40 4.92 1.82 21.36
C VAL A 40 4.76 2.48 19.98
N THR A 41 3.85 1.99 19.13
CA THR A 41 3.64 2.53 17.79
C THR A 41 2.49 3.52 17.78
N PHE A 42 2.77 4.78 17.44
CA PHE A 42 1.72 5.80 17.30
C PHE A 42 0.97 5.69 15.96
N LEU A 43 1.69 5.44 14.85
CA LEU A 43 1.10 5.38 13.51
C LEU A 43 0.94 3.94 13.04
N GLY A 44 -0.31 3.48 12.97
CA GLY A 44 -0.65 2.14 12.52
C GLY A 44 -0.57 2.00 11.00
N GLY A 45 0.36 1.20 10.50
CA GLY A 45 0.42 0.89 9.06
C GLY A 45 -0.71 -0.03 8.62
N VAL A 46 -1.57 0.45 7.72
CA VAL A 46 -2.70 -0.34 7.16
C VAL A 46 -2.62 -0.44 5.64
N LYS A 47 -3.19 -1.52 5.09
CA LYS A 47 -3.29 -1.69 3.64
C LYS A 47 -4.37 -0.78 3.08
N PHE A 48 -3.96 0.19 2.25
CA PHE A 48 -4.91 1.01 1.50
C PHE A 48 -5.79 0.17 0.57
N LYS A 49 -7.10 0.36 0.66
CA LYS A 49 -8.10 -0.28 -0.22
C LYS A 49 -8.76 0.72 -1.15
N SER A 50 -9.33 1.80 -0.61
CA SER A 50 -9.83 2.96 -1.36
C SER A 50 -9.93 4.19 -0.46
N PHE A 51 -10.04 5.38 -1.05
CA PHE A 51 -10.26 6.60 -0.27
C PHE A 51 -11.60 6.59 0.46
N GLU A 52 -12.63 5.98 -0.13
CA GLU A 52 -13.95 5.84 0.48
C GLU A 52 -13.90 4.95 1.72
N GLU A 53 -13.19 3.82 1.65
CA GLU A 53 -13.05 2.93 2.80
C GLU A 53 -12.25 3.58 3.92
N SER A 54 -11.14 4.24 3.57
CA SER A 54 -10.34 4.98 4.57
C SER A 54 -11.15 6.08 5.23
N LYS A 55 -11.94 6.84 4.46
CA LYS A 55 -12.81 7.89 5.01
C LYS A 55 -13.87 7.33 5.96
N ALA A 56 -14.44 6.17 5.64
CA ALA A 56 -15.51 5.58 6.44
C ALA A 56 -15.01 4.87 7.71
N ASN A 57 -13.86 4.19 7.62
CA ASN A 57 -13.47 3.19 8.63
C ASN A 57 -12.10 3.43 9.26
N ALA A 58 -11.18 4.11 8.59
CA ALA A 58 -9.81 4.22 9.09
C ALA A 58 -9.72 5.29 10.18
N ALA A 59 -8.87 5.08 11.19
CA ALA A 59 -8.60 6.09 12.22
C ALA A 59 -7.56 7.13 11.73
N ALA A 60 -7.43 8.25 12.42
CA ALA A 60 -6.52 9.34 12.01
C ALA A 60 -5.03 8.97 12.19
N ASP A 61 -4.74 8.08 13.13
CA ASP A 61 -3.44 7.48 13.42
C ASP A 61 -3.12 6.28 12.52
N GLU A 62 -4.04 5.86 11.66
CA GLU A 62 -3.75 4.88 10.62
C GLU A 62 -3.16 5.55 9.38
N MET A 63 -2.10 4.97 8.84
CA MET A 63 -1.40 5.46 7.65
C MET A 63 -1.25 4.39 6.57
N SER A 64 -1.11 4.84 5.33
CA SER A 64 -0.88 3.98 4.18
C SER A 64 0.41 4.34 3.45
N SER A 65 1.13 3.31 3.01
CA SER A 65 2.35 3.46 2.22
C SER A 65 2.10 3.16 0.74
N PHE A 66 2.71 3.94 -0.15
CA PHE A 66 2.57 3.82 -1.60
C PHE A 66 3.95 3.86 -2.27
N GLY A 67 4.25 2.84 -3.08
CA GLY A 67 5.41 2.89 -3.96
C GLY A 67 5.18 3.90 -5.09
N GLU A 68 6.25 4.53 -5.56
CA GLU A 68 6.28 5.58 -6.59
C GLU A 68 5.27 5.35 -7.73
N VAL A 69 5.34 4.20 -8.40
CA VAL A 69 4.48 3.90 -9.58
C VAL A 69 2.99 3.90 -9.21
N LYS A 70 2.64 3.30 -8.06
CA LYS A 70 1.25 3.27 -7.58
C LYS A 70 0.80 4.66 -7.17
N GLY A 71 1.67 5.41 -6.50
CA GLY A 71 1.40 6.77 -6.09
C GLY A 71 1.14 7.68 -7.30
N GLU A 72 2.02 7.68 -8.30
CA GLU A 72 1.83 8.46 -9.53
C GLU A 72 0.51 8.12 -10.23
N LYS A 73 0.13 6.84 -10.30
CA LYS A 73 -1.14 6.41 -10.89
C LYS A 73 -2.35 6.96 -10.13
N ILE A 74 -2.35 6.88 -8.80
CA ILE A 74 -3.46 7.41 -7.99
C ILE A 74 -3.52 8.94 -8.11
N LEU A 75 -2.36 9.61 -8.15
CA LEU A 75 -2.25 11.05 -8.27
C LEU A 75 -2.85 11.54 -9.60
N ALA A 76 -2.58 10.83 -10.69
CA ALA A 76 -3.13 11.15 -12.00
C ALA A 76 -4.66 10.93 -12.09
N GLN A 77 -5.20 9.98 -11.32
CA GLN A 77 -6.61 9.59 -11.41
C GLN A 77 -7.53 10.30 -10.39
N GLN A 78 -7.03 10.53 -9.18
CA GLN A 78 -7.85 10.92 -8.02
C GLN A 78 -7.15 11.94 -7.09
N PRO A 79 -6.57 13.05 -7.60
CA PRO A 79 -5.77 13.96 -6.79
C PRO A 79 -6.57 14.64 -5.66
N THR A 80 -7.82 15.05 -5.93
CA THR A 80 -8.67 15.71 -4.93
C THR A 80 -9.07 14.78 -3.78
N LYS A 81 -9.29 13.49 -4.06
CA LYS A 81 -9.57 12.51 -3.00
C LYS A 81 -8.35 12.31 -2.11
N TRP A 82 -7.16 12.35 -2.70
CA TRP A 82 -5.91 12.25 -1.95
C TRP A 82 -5.69 13.46 -1.03
N VAL A 83 -5.98 14.68 -1.50
CA VAL A 83 -5.97 15.88 -0.63
C VAL A 83 -6.86 15.65 0.59
N HIS A 84 -8.11 15.24 0.39
CA HIS A 84 -9.03 14.98 1.50
C HIS A 84 -8.58 13.84 2.43
N TYR A 85 -7.93 12.81 1.89
CA TYR A 85 -7.33 11.75 2.69
C TYR A 85 -6.23 12.30 3.61
N ASN A 86 -5.30 13.09 3.05
CA ASN A 86 -4.17 13.65 3.78
C ASN A 86 -4.54 14.75 4.79
N MET A 87 -5.75 15.29 4.73
CA MET A 87 -6.27 16.19 5.77
C MET A 87 -6.53 15.48 7.11
N ARG A 88 -6.66 14.15 7.10
CA ARG A 88 -7.02 13.35 8.29
C ARG A 88 -6.03 12.23 8.60
N GLN A 89 -5.37 11.68 7.60
CA GLN A 89 -4.44 10.56 7.72
C GLN A 89 -3.09 10.89 7.08
N MET A 90 -2.10 10.03 7.29
CA MET A 90 -0.76 10.18 6.75
C MET A 90 -0.52 9.28 5.53
N THR A 91 0.14 9.83 4.51
CA THR A 91 0.62 9.09 3.34
C THR A 91 2.14 8.96 3.41
N ARG A 92 2.67 7.75 3.31
CA ARG A 92 4.11 7.52 3.09
C ARG A 92 4.38 7.14 1.64
N ASN A 93 5.19 7.91 0.93
CA ASN A 93 5.64 7.57 -0.43
C ASN A 93 7.09 7.04 -0.40
N TYR A 94 7.43 6.09 -1.27
CA TYR A 94 8.80 5.57 -1.37
C TYR A 94 9.23 5.30 -2.83
N PRO A 95 10.53 5.46 -3.16
CA PRO A 95 11.03 5.22 -4.50
C PRO A 95 10.78 3.78 -4.97
N LYS A 96 10.57 3.57 -6.26
CA LYS A 96 10.47 2.22 -6.84
C LYS A 96 11.80 1.47 -6.73
N GLY A 97 11.74 0.16 -6.53
CA GLY A 97 12.93 -0.69 -6.39
C GLY A 97 13.88 -0.71 -7.60
N SER A 98 13.40 -0.37 -8.81
CA SER A 98 14.27 -0.30 -10.00
C SER A 98 15.28 0.86 -9.98
N ARG A 99 15.16 1.79 -9.02
CA ARG A 99 16.16 2.85 -8.75
C ARG A 99 17.34 2.30 -7.95
N VAL A 100 18.05 1.33 -8.53
CA VAL A 100 19.20 0.65 -7.89
C VAL A 100 20.39 1.58 -7.66
N ASP A 101 20.44 2.70 -8.38
CA ASP A 101 21.42 3.78 -8.22
C ASP A 101 21.08 4.76 -7.09
N SER A 102 20.01 4.50 -6.32
CA SER A 102 19.48 5.39 -5.29
C SER A 102 19.05 6.77 -5.83
N SER A 103 18.75 6.88 -7.13
CA SER A 103 18.11 8.08 -7.68
C SER A 103 16.77 8.33 -7.00
N ASN A 104 16.34 9.59 -6.97
CA ASN A 104 15.07 9.99 -6.34
C ASN A 104 14.01 10.37 -7.39
N TYR A 105 12.75 10.30 -6.98
CA TYR A 105 11.62 10.87 -7.73
C TYR A 105 11.46 12.36 -7.38
N ASN A 106 10.67 13.10 -8.16
CA ASN A 106 10.31 14.48 -7.84
C ASN A 106 9.22 14.49 -6.75
N PRO A 107 9.46 15.04 -5.54
CA PRO A 107 8.50 14.97 -4.45
C PRO A 107 7.35 15.98 -4.56
N VAL A 108 7.51 17.04 -5.36
CA VAL A 108 6.55 18.16 -5.46
C VAL A 108 5.11 17.72 -5.80
N PRO A 109 4.87 16.80 -6.74
CA PRO A 109 3.51 16.35 -7.06
C PRO A 109 2.79 15.70 -5.86
N HIS A 110 3.52 14.98 -4.99
CA HIS A 110 2.96 14.36 -3.79
C HIS A 110 2.73 15.39 -2.67
N TRP A 111 3.62 16.37 -2.53
CA TRP A 111 3.43 17.49 -1.60
C TRP A 111 2.21 18.34 -1.96
N ASN A 112 1.97 18.56 -3.25
CA ASN A 112 0.81 19.31 -3.74
C ASN A 112 -0.53 18.67 -3.37
N VAL A 113 -0.56 17.36 -3.07
CA VAL A 113 -1.75 16.66 -2.54
C VAL A 113 -1.69 16.42 -1.03
N GLY A 114 -0.78 17.11 -0.32
CA GLY A 114 -0.67 17.07 1.13
C GLY A 114 0.01 15.82 1.70
N SER A 115 0.73 15.04 0.88
CA SER A 115 1.50 13.92 1.42
C SER A 115 2.62 14.45 2.31
N GLN A 116 2.76 13.87 3.50
CA GLN A 116 3.69 14.27 4.56
C GLN A 116 5.04 13.54 4.43
#